data_AF-A0A8T1XAW4-F1
#
_entry.id   AF-A0A8T1XAW4-F1
#
_cell.length_a   1.000
_cell.length_b   1.000
_cell.length_c   1.000
_cell.angle_alpha   90.00
_cell.angle_beta   90.00
_cell.angle_gamma   90.00
#
_symmetry.space_group_name_H-M   'P 1'
#
loop_
_entity.id
_entity.type
_entity.pdbx_description
1 polymer ?
#
loop_
_entity_poly.entity_id
_entity_poly.type
_entity_poly.pdbx_seq_one_letter_code
_entity_poly.pdbx_strand_id
1 'polypeptide(L)'
;MADDQNQQNGPANIGAGDAPHDHRQRKGIAPPAIQNNNFEIKSGLISMIQGNKFHGLPMEDPLDHLDEFDRLCNLTKINGVSEDGFKLRLFPFSLGDKAHIWEKNLPHDSITTWDDCKKAFLSKFFSNARTARLRNEISGFSQKTGESFCEAWERFMVYPKSI
;
A
#
# COMPACT_ATOMS: atom_id res chain seq x y z
N MET A 1 -46.63 -38.44 42.82
CA MET A 1 -45.28 -38.81 42.33
C MET A 1 -45.22 -38.44 40.86
N ALA A 2 -44.34 -37.46 40.53
CA ALA A 2 -43.55 -37.26 39.29
C ALA A 2 -44.15 -37.62 37.92
N ASP A 3 -43.93 -36.93 36.79
CA ASP A 3 -43.20 -35.73 36.35
C ASP A 3 -43.69 -35.50 34.89
N ASP A 4 -44.11 -34.29 34.48
CA ASP A 4 -43.33 -33.28 33.72
C ASP A 4 -43.18 -33.56 32.19
N GLN A 5 -43.84 -32.74 31.35
CA GLN A 5 -43.38 -32.35 30.01
C GLN A 5 -43.93 -30.96 29.60
N ASN A 6 -43.21 -29.93 30.04
CA ASN A 6 -42.64 -28.83 29.25
C ASN A 6 -43.25 -28.46 27.87
N GLN A 7 -43.82 -27.25 27.76
CA GLN A 7 -43.55 -26.38 26.61
C GLN A 7 -43.78 -24.89 26.96
N GLN A 8 -42.69 -24.15 27.19
CA GLN A 8 -42.72 -22.69 27.26
C GLN A 8 -41.76 -22.07 26.24
N ASN A 9 -42.35 -21.49 25.20
CA ASN A 9 -41.70 -20.56 24.28
C ASN A 9 -41.28 -19.30 25.06
N GLY A 10 -39.98 -19.12 25.26
CA GLY A 10 -39.41 -17.84 25.65
C GLY A 10 -39.28 -16.90 24.45
N PRO A 11 -39.47 -15.58 24.61
CA PRO A 11 -39.38 -14.61 23.52
C PRO A 11 -37.93 -14.48 23.02
N ALA A 12 -37.77 -14.38 21.70
CA ALA A 12 -36.48 -14.19 21.04
C ALA A 12 -35.83 -12.88 21.51
N ASN A 13 -34.61 -12.98 22.02
CA ASN A 13 -33.85 -11.84 22.54
C ASN A 13 -33.38 -10.96 21.37
N ILE A 14 -34.01 -9.80 21.21
CA ILE A 14 -33.67 -8.76 20.22
C ILE A 14 -32.38 -8.09 20.70
N GLY A 15 -31.24 -8.68 20.38
CA GLY A 15 -29.92 -8.15 20.78
C GLY A 15 -28.71 -8.88 20.20
N ALA A 16 -28.91 -9.92 19.40
CA ALA A 16 -27.82 -10.74 18.84
C ALA A 16 -27.25 -10.19 17.51
N GLY A 17 -27.35 -8.88 17.27
CA GLY A 17 -26.89 -8.22 16.03
C GLY A 17 -25.48 -7.64 16.10
N ASP A 18 -25.01 -7.26 17.28
CA ASP A 18 -23.70 -6.62 17.47
C ASP A 18 -22.65 -7.62 17.96
N ALA A 19 -22.53 -8.75 17.28
CA ALA A 19 -21.30 -9.52 17.35
C ALA A 19 -20.21 -8.67 16.66
N PRO A 20 -19.10 -8.30 17.34
CA PRO A 20 -17.98 -7.65 16.67
C PRO A 20 -17.62 -8.50 15.47
N HIS A 21 -17.70 -7.89 14.28
CA HIS A 21 -17.33 -8.55 13.04
C HIS A 21 -15.94 -9.16 13.27
N ASP A 22 -15.88 -10.49 13.18
CA ASP A 22 -14.68 -11.30 13.33
C ASP A 22 -13.48 -10.50 12.80
N HIS A 23 -12.60 -10.06 13.70
CA HIS A 23 -11.37 -9.37 13.37
C HIS A 23 -10.41 -10.38 12.75
N ARG A 24 -10.85 -11.04 11.67
CA ARG A 24 -9.97 -11.71 10.72
C ARG A 24 -9.08 -10.61 10.23
N GLN A 25 -7.84 -10.61 10.70
CA GLN A 25 -6.78 -9.80 10.13
C GLN A 25 -6.77 -10.08 8.63
N ARG A 26 -7.44 -9.22 7.84
CA ARG A 26 -7.40 -9.27 6.39
C ARG A 26 -5.98 -8.86 6.01
N LYS A 27 -5.07 -9.83 6.04
CA LYS A 27 -3.69 -9.64 5.64
C LYS A 27 -3.64 -9.83 4.13
N GLY A 28 -3.70 -8.73 3.40
CA GLY A 28 -3.39 -8.74 1.97
C GLY A 28 -1.94 -9.16 1.74
N ILE A 29 -1.03 -8.62 2.56
CA ILE A 29 0.39 -9.00 2.59
C ILE A 29 0.62 -10.05 3.69
N ALA A 30 1.00 -11.26 3.27
CA ALA A 30 1.34 -12.37 4.16
C ALA A 30 2.87 -12.58 4.18
N PRO A 31 3.62 -11.92 5.06
CA PRO A 31 5.06 -12.15 5.14
C PRO A 31 5.35 -13.57 5.63
N PRO A 32 6.39 -14.25 5.10
CA PRO A 32 6.76 -15.60 5.51
C PRO A 32 7.07 -15.71 7.00
N ALA A 33 6.96 -16.93 7.53
CA ALA A 33 7.27 -17.23 8.92
C ALA A 33 8.76 -16.98 9.20
N ILE A 34 9.04 -16.24 10.28
CA ILE A 34 10.40 -15.93 10.72
C ILE A 34 10.90 -17.10 11.56
N GLN A 35 12.00 -17.73 11.15
CA GLN A 35 12.61 -18.86 11.86
C GLN A 35 13.43 -18.44 13.09
N ASN A 36 13.69 -17.14 13.24
CA ASN A 36 14.52 -16.58 14.31
C ASN A 36 13.67 -15.96 15.44
N ASN A 37 13.70 -16.56 16.64
CA ASN A 37 12.91 -16.13 17.80
C ASN A 37 13.33 -14.76 18.39
N ASN A 38 14.48 -14.20 17.98
CA ASN A 38 15.01 -12.91 18.46
C ASN A 38 14.85 -11.77 17.43
N PHE A 39 13.97 -11.93 16.45
CA PHE A 39 13.74 -10.89 15.45
C PHE A 39 12.94 -9.72 16.04
N GLU A 40 13.55 -8.53 16.07
CA GLU A 40 12.89 -7.28 16.43
C GLU A 40 13.12 -6.22 15.35
N ILE A 41 12.05 -5.55 14.94
CA ILE A 41 12.15 -4.38 14.07
C ILE A 41 12.38 -3.17 14.96
N LYS A 42 13.52 -2.50 14.79
CA LYS A 42 13.85 -1.29 15.55
C LYS A 42 12.78 -0.22 15.35
N SER A 43 12.22 0.29 16.46
CA SER A 43 11.21 1.35 16.43
C SER A 43 11.67 2.60 15.66
N GLY A 44 12.96 2.96 15.74
CA GLY A 44 13.52 4.06 14.97
C GLY A 44 13.41 3.90 13.46
N LEU A 45 13.53 2.67 12.93
CA LEU A 45 13.33 2.40 11.51
C LEU A 45 11.85 2.55 11.12
N ILE A 46 10.94 2.06 11.97
CA ILE A 46 9.50 2.22 11.77
C ILE A 46 9.15 3.71 11.71
N SER A 47 9.68 4.52 12.62
CA SER A 47 9.46 5.98 12.62
C SER A 47 9.97 6.64 11.34
N MET A 48 11.14 6.25 10.83
CA MET A 48 11.67 6.77 9.56
C MET A 48 10.76 6.42 8.38
N ILE A 49 10.32 5.17 8.30
CA ILE A 49 9.41 4.68 7.24
C ILE A 49 8.05 5.40 7.31
N GLN A 50 7.51 5.59 8.52
CA GLN A 50 6.27 6.34 8.72
C GLN A 50 6.41 7.83 8.42
N GLY A 51 7.62 8.39 8.53
CA GLY A 51 7.93 9.77 8.14
C GLY A 51 7.92 9.99 6.63
N ASN A 52 8.13 8.93 5.85
CA ASN A 52 8.08 8.96 4.38
C ASN A 52 6.91 8.11 3.85
N LYS A 53 5.69 8.47 4.24
CA LYS A 53 4.49 7.78 3.78
C LYS A 53 4.11 8.18 2.36
N PHE A 54 3.75 7.20 1.56
CA PHE A 54 3.07 7.40 0.27
C PHE A 54 1.56 7.37 0.47
N HIS A 55 0.88 8.47 0.14
CA HIS A 55 -0.55 8.66 0.37
C HIS A 55 -1.40 8.34 -0.87
N GLY A 56 -0.77 8.16 -2.04
CA GLY A 56 -1.44 7.97 -3.33
C GLY A 56 -1.95 9.29 -3.92
N LEU A 57 -1.25 10.40 -3.66
CA LEU A 57 -1.55 11.70 -4.21
C LEU A 57 -1.01 11.85 -5.64
N PRO A 58 -1.61 12.72 -6.48
CA PRO A 58 -1.17 12.90 -7.87
C PRO A 58 0.27 13.42 -8.04
N MET A 59 0.82 14.05 -7.01
CA MET A 59 2.17 14.62 -7.02
C MET A 59 3.24 13.66 -6.50
N GLU A 60 2.84 12.56 -5.85
CA GLU A 60 3.80 11.56 -5.35
C GLU A 60 4.21 10.64 -6.49
N ASP A 61 5.50 10.31 -6.58
CA ASP A 61 6.01 9.32 -7.53
C ASP A 61 6.11 7.93 -6.85
N PRO A 62 5.37 6.92 -7.33
CA PRO A 62 5.46 5.56 -6.81
C PRO A 62 6.85 4.95 -6.92
N LEU A 63 7.64 5.32 -7.95
CA LEU A 63 9.00 4.79 -8.13
C LEU A 63 9.96 5.39 -7.10
N ASP A 64 9.95 6.71 -6.92
CA ASP A 64 10.78 7.38 -5.92
C ASP A 64 10.46 6.86 -4.50
N HIS A 65 9.19 6.57 -4.23
CA HIS A 65 8.78 5.94 -2.96
C HIS A 65 9.40 4.57 -2.75
N LEU A 66 9.37 3.70 -3.78
CA LEU A 66 9.97 2.37 -3.70
C LEU A 66 11.49 2.45 -3.49
N ASP A 67 12.17 3.38 -4.17
CA ASP A 67 13.61 3.56 -4.05
C ASP A 67 14.01 4.03 -2.65
N GLU A 68 13.30 5.01 -2.08
CA GLU A 68 13.58 5.48 -0.71
C GLU A 68 13.20 4.40 0.32
N PHE A 69 12.12 3.64 0.10
CA PHE A 69 11.77 2.52 0.96
C PHE A 69 12.84 1.42 0.95
N ASP A 70 13.34 1.03 -0.22
CA ASP A 70 14.43 0.05 -0.35
C ASP A 70 15.70 0.59 0.34
N ARG A 71 16.01 1.88 0.20
CA ARG A 71 17.13 2.53 0.89
C ARG A 71 17.01 2.45 2.41
N LEU A 72 15.83 2.73 2.96
CA LEU A 72 15.56 2.63 4.41
C LEU A 72 15.66 1.19 4.90
N CYS A 73 15.12 0.22 4.15
CA CYS A 73 15.22 -1.19 4.49
C CYS A 73 16.68 -1.69 4.50
N ASN A 74 17.51 -1.18 3.59
CA ASN A 74 18.93 -1.53 3.49
C ASN A 74 19.78 -1.01 4.66
N LEU A 75 19.29 -0.06 5.48
CA LEU A 75 20.00 0.45 6.66
C LEU A 75 20.13 -0.61 7.77
N THR A 76 19.31 -1.66 7.73
CA THR A 76 19.34 -2.73 8.72
C THR A 76 19.46 -4.08 8.04
N LYS A 77 20.62 -4.73 8.15
CA LYS A 77 20.75 -6.15 7.84
C LYS A 77 20.37 -6.97 9.06
N ILE A 78 19.40 -7.86 8.91
CA ILE A 78 18.97 -8.78 9.96
C ILE A 78 19.32 -10.20 9.53
N ASN A 79 20.21 -10.84 10.28
CA ASN A 79 20.63 -12.21 10.00
C ASN A 79 19.45 -13.17 10.24
N GLY A 80 19.22 -14.08 9.29
CA GLY A 80 18.21 -15.14 9.41
C GLY A 80 16.78 -14.73 9.02
N VAL A 81 16.58 -13.55 8.42
CA VAL A 81 15.29 -13.16 7.83
C VAL A 81 15.44 -12.91 6.35
N SER A 82 14.53 -13.46 5.54
CA SER A 82 14.48 -13.17 4.11
C SER A 82 14.24 -11.68 3.89
N GLU A 83 15.01 -11.06 3.01
CA GLU A 83 14.85 -9.64 2.66
C GLU A 83 13.41 -9.32 2.24
N ASP A 84 12.81 -10.20 1.44
CA ASP A 84 11.40 -10.10 1.02
C ASP A 84 10.45 -10.03 2.22
N GLY A 85 10.54 -11.00 3.15
CA GLY A 85 9.68 -11.01 4.34
C GLY A 85 9.86 -9.80 5.25
N PHE A 86 11.08 -9.23 5.30
CA PHE A 86 11.34 -7.99 6.01
C PHE A 86 10.66 -6.80 5.34
N LYS A 87 10.86 -6.63 4.03
CA LYS A 87 10.28 -5.55 3.22
C LYS A 87 8.75 -5.62 3.22
N LEU A 88 8.18 -6.79 2.98
CA LEU A 88 6.72 -7.01 3.01
C LEU A 88 6.09 -6.67 4.35
N ARG A 89 6.78 -6.93 5.47
CA ARG A 89 6.29 -6.58 6.82
C ARG A 89 6.36 -5.08 7.10
N LEU A 90 7.33 -4.39 6.52
CA LEU A 90 7.54 -2.95 6.70
C LEU A 90 6.72 -2.08 5.75
N PHE A 91 6.44 -2.59 4.56
CA PHE A 91 5.78 -1.82 3.50
C PHE A 91 4.44 -1.20 3.92
N PRO A 92 3.53 -1.88 4.65
CA PRO A 92 2.29 -1.26 5.12
C PRO A 92 2.50 0.00 5.97
N PHE A 93 3.61 0.09 6.72
CA PHE A 93 3.92 1.29 7.50
C PHE A 93 4.31 2.48 6.64
N SER A 94 4.82 2.22 5.43
CA SER A 94 5.16 3.24 4.42
C SER A 94 3.94 3.77 3.66
N LEU A 95 2.74 3.23 3.90
CA LEU A 95 1.53 3.63 3.18
C LEU A 95 0.63 4.52 4.05
N GLY A 96 0.03 5.51 3.42
CA GLY A 96 -0.97 6.43 3.98
C GLY A 96 -2.22 6.47 3.12
N ASP A 97 -3.31 7.01 3.67
CA ASP A 97 -4.57 7.35 2.97
C ASP A 97 -5.00 6.35 1.89
N LYS A 98 -4.94 6.75 0.62
CA LYS A 98 -5.44 5.94 -0.51
C LYS A 98 -4.60 4.68 -0.71
N ALA A 99 -3.29 4.76 -0.45
CA ALA A 99 -2.39 3.63 -0.56
C ALA A 99 -2.62 2.60 0.56
N HIS A 100 -2.86 3.07 1.78
CA HIS A 100 -3.22 2.19 2.89
C HIS A 100 -4.60 1.54 2.70
N ILE A 101 -5.58 2.27 2.14
CA ILE A 101 -6.88 1.69 1.77
C ILE A 101 -6.72 0.63 0.68
N TRP A 102 -5.86 0.87 -0.32
CA TRP A 102 -5.57 -0.12 -1.36
C TRP A 102 -4.97 -1.40 -0.78
N GLU A 103 -3.98 -1.28 0.10
CA GLU A 103 -3.33 -2.45 0.74
C GLU A 103 -4.35 -3.30 1.52
N LYS A 104 -5.24 -2.67 2.29
CA LYS A 104 -6.30 -3.36 3.04
C LYS A 104 -7.33 -4.09 2.16
N ASN A 105 -7.45 -3.70 0.90
CA ASN A 105 -8.39 -4.27 -0.06
C ASN A 105 -7.76 -5.31 -0.99
N LEU A 106 -6.47 -5.63 -0.81
CA LEU A 106 -5.83 -6.69 -1.55
C LEU A 106 -6.46 -8.05 -1.24
N PRO A 107 -6.58 -8.96 -2.23
CA PRO A 107 -7.03 -10.33 -1.98
C PRO A 107 -6.08 -11.04 -0.99
N HIS A 108 -6.64 -11.90 -0.15
CA HIS A 108 -5.85 -12.73 0.78
C HIS A 108 -4.79 -13.55 0.03
N ASP A 109 -3.57 -13.58 0.59
CA ASP A 109 -2.42 -14.35 0.09
C ASP A 109 -2.03 -14.06 -1.37
N SER A 110 -2.42 -12.90 -1.90
CA SER A 110 -2.10 -12.51 -3.28
C SER A 110 -0.66 -12.03 -3.46
N ILE A 111 0.01 -11.61 -2.37
CA ILE A 111 1.35 -11.05 -2.40
C ILE A 111 2.23 -11.80 -1.40
N THR A 112 3.06 -12.69 -1.92
CA THR A 112 3.99 -13.52 -1.13
C THR A 112 5.46 -13.13 -1.33
N THR A 113 5.77 -12.34 -2.36
CA THR A 113 7.14 -11.87 -2.66
C THR A 113 7.19 -10.34 -2.72
N TRP A 114 8.38 -9.76 -2.50
CA TRP A 114 8.55 -8.31 -2.63
C TRP A 114 8.32 -7.84 -4.07
N ASP A 115 8.69 -8.66 -5.05
CA ASP A 115 8.50 -8.35 -6.46
C ASP A 115 7.02 -8.25 -6.85
N ASP A 116 6.18 -9.17 -6.36
CA ASP A 116 4.73 -9.11 -6.56
C ASP A 116 4.11 -7.87 -5.92
N CYS A 117 4.64 -7.48 -4.74
CA CYS A 117 4.23 -6.26 -4.05
C CYS A 117 4.50 -5.02 -4.91
N LYS A 118 5.72 -4.89 -5.42
CA LYS A 118 6.12 -3.78 -6.31
C LYS A 118 5.25 -3.75 -7.56
N LYS A 119 5.03 -4.89 -8.22
CA LYS A 119 4.17 -4.98 -9.41
C LYS A 119 2.75 -4.53 -9.13
N ALA A 120 2.13 -5.01 -8.05
CA ALA A 120 0.77 -4.65 -7.68
C ALA A 120 0.65 -3.15 -7.33
N PHE A 121 1.62 -2.63 -6.57
CA PHE A 121 1.69 -1.23 -6.19
C PHE A 121 1.84 -0.30 -7.41
N LEU A 122 2.81 -0.58 -8.28
CA LEU A 122 3.03 0.18 -9.50
C LEU A 122 1.84 0.07 -10.44
N SER A 123 1.27 -1.12 -10.63
CA SER A 123 0.07 -1.28 -11.45
C SER A 123 -1.09 -0.40 -10.97
N LYS A 124 -1.22 -0.16 -9.66
CA LYS A 124 -2.29 0.65 -9.08
C LYS A 124 -2.03 2.16 -9.16
N PHE A 125 -0.82 2.59 -8.81
CA PHE A 125 -0.51 4.00 -8.59
C PHE A 125 0.24 4.66 -9.75
N PHE A 126 0.94 3.89 -10.58
CA PHE A 126 1.67 4.41 -11.73
C PHE A 126 0.73 4.79 -12.89
N SER A 127 -0.34 4.03 -13.10
CA SER A 127 -1.26 4.19 -14.24
C SER A 127 -2.30 5.31 -14.08
N ASN A 128 -2.62 5.74 -12.85
CA ASN A 128 -3.69 6.72 -12.63
C ASN A 128 -3.19 8.16 -12.48
N ALA A 129 -2.11 8.40 -11.73
CA ALA A 129 -1.62 9.75 -11.46
C ALA A 129 -0.79 10.30 -12.63
N ARG A 130 0.17 9.51 -13.14
CA ARG A 130 1.09 9.92 -14.21
C ARG A 130 0.36 10.15 -15.53
N THR A 131 -0.54 9.24 -15.92
CA THR A 131 -1.34 9.39 -17.14
C THR A 131 -2.31 10.56 -17.05
N ALA A 132 -2.97 10.79 -15.91
CA ALA A 132 -3.86 11.95 -15.74
C ALA A 132 -3.08 13.28 -15.77
N ARG A 133 -1.90 13.32 -15.13
CA ARG A 133 -1.01 14.48 -15.14
C ARG A 133 -0.49 14.77 -16.55
N LEU A 134 0.07 13.78 -17.25
CA LEU A 134 0.56 13.94 -18.62
C LEU A 134 -0.58 14.39 -19.54
N ARG A 135 -1.80 13.84 -19.40
CA ARG A 135 -2.97 14.31 -20.16
C ARG A 135 -3.31 15.76 -19.86
N ASN A 136 -3.26 16.19 -18.60
CA ASN A 136 -3.53 17.58 -18.22
C ASN A 136 -2.41 18.53 -18.69
N GLU A 137 -1.14 18.13 -18.58
CA GLU A 137 0.01 18.90 -19.06
C GLU A 137 0.01 19.04 -20.58
N ILE A 138 -0.33 17.97 -21.32
CA ILE A 138 -0.51 18.01 -22.78
C ILE A 138 -1.70 18.87 -23.17
N SER A 139 -2.85 18.72 -22.50
CA SER A 139 -4.07 19.45 -22.82
C SER A 139 -3.98 20.95 -22.48
N GLY A 140 -3.22 21.29 -21.44
CA GLY A 140 -2.97 22.67 -21.01
C GLY A 140 -1.68 23.28 -21.59
N PHE A 141 -0.98 22.56 -22.47
CA PHE A 141 0.30 23.03 -23.00
C PHE A 141 0.11 24.27 -23.87
N SER A 142 0.84 25.34 -23.55
CA SER A 142 0.94 26.53 -24.38
C SER A 142 2.39 27.00 -24.45
N GLN A 143 2.74 27.61 -25.59
CA GLN A 143 4.01 28.33 -25.72
C GLN A 143 4.00 29.53 -24.78
N LYS A 144 5.05 29.69 -23.98
CA LYS A 144 5.15 30.81 -23.03
C LYS A 144 5.50 32.10 -23.76
N THR A 145 5.09 33.24 -23.21
CA THR A 145 5.45 34.55 -23.76
C THR A 145 6.97 34.76 -23.68
N GLY A 146 7.62 34.98 -24.82
CA GLY A 146 9.08 35.15 -24.91
C GLY A 146 9.88 33.86 -25.11
N GLU A 147 9.21 32.70 -25.14
CA GLU A 147 9.82 31.43 -25.46
C GLU A 147 9.81 31.18 -26.97
N SER A 148 10.91 30.65 -27.51
CA SER A 148 10.97 30.25 -28.92
C SER A 148 10.15 28.98 -29.18
N PHE A 149 9.77 28.79 -30.45
CA PHE A 149 9.08 27.57 -30.85
C PHE A 149 9.93 26.31 -30.57
N CYS A 150 11.25 26.37 -30.74
CA CYS A 150 12.15 25.25 -30.49
C CYS A 150 12.16 24.84 -29.00
N GLU A 151 12.24 25.81 -28.09
CA GLU A 151 12.22 25.55 -26.65
C GLU A 151 10.87 24.96 -26.19
N ALA A 152 9.77 25.48 -26.73
CA ALA A 152 8.44 24.93 -26.49
C ALA A 152 8.31 23.49 -27.03
N TRP A 153 8.84 23.22 -28.22
CA TRP A 153 8.83 21.89 -28.82
C TRP A 153 9.67 20.87 -28.04
N GLU A 154 10.84 21.27 -27.53
CA GLU A 154 11.67 20.41 -26.68
C GLU A 154 10.94 20.03 -25.38
N ARG A 155 10.28 20.98 -24.70
CA ARG A 155 9.45 20.67 -23.53
C ARG A 155 8.31 19.73 -23.89
N PHE A 156 7.66 19.97 -25.02
CA PHE A 156 6.56 19.11 -25.48
C PHE A 156 7.04 17.67 -25.73
N MET A 157 8.23 17.48 -26.29
CA MET A 157 8.80 16.16 -26.61
C MET A 157 9.25 15.33 -25.39
N VAL A 158 9.34 15.94 -24.20
CA VAL A 158 9.62 15.22 -22.94
C VAL A 158 8.38 14.42 -22.46
N TYR A 159 7.16 14.89 -22.77
CA TYR A 159 5.93 14.24 -22.31
C TYR A 159 5.62 12.88 -23.00
N PRO A 160 5.78 12.71 -24.34
CA PRO A 160 5.48 11.45 -25.02
C PRO A 160 6.47 10.31 -24.73
N LYS A 161 7.72 10.59 -24.32
CA LYS A 161 8.69 9.55 -23.91
C LYS A 161 8.46 9.03 -22.48
N SER A 162 7.47 9.57 -21.80
CA SER A 162 7.12 9.28 -20.41
C SER A 162 5.81 8.50 -20.27
N ILE A 163 5.25 7.99 -21.37
CA ILE A 163 4.05 7.13 -21.43
C ILE A 163 4.47 5.67 -21.60
#